data_AF-A0A0C2ZUR6-F1
#
_entry.id   AF-A0A0C2ZUR6-F1
#
_cell.length_a   1.000
_cell.length_b   1.000
_cell.length_c   1.000
_cell.angle_alpha   90.00
_cell.angle_beta   90.00
_cell.angle_gamma   90.00
#
_symmetry.space_group_name_H-M   'P 1'
#
loop_
_entity.id
_entity.type
_entity.pdbx_description
1 polymer ?
#
loop_
_entity_poly.entity_id
_entity_poly.type
_entity_poly.pdbx_seq_one_letter_code
_entity_poly.pdbx_strand_id
1 'polypeptide(L)'
;MHCPFCRHPDSRVVDSREADEGQAIRRRRSCPECGRRFTTVETAVLSVVKRSGVTEPFSREKVVKGVRRACQGRQVDNDSLNLLAQQVEDAVRASGSAEIPSNEVGLAILDPLRNLDEVAYLRFASVYKSFSSAADFEREITDMREHAETRAADKASGAETVSVD
;
A
#
# COMPACT_ATOMS: atom_id res chain seq x y z
N MET A 1 26.47 -11.72 1.87
CA MET A 1 25.36 -12.03 2.83
C MET A 1 25.92 -13.03 3.82
N HIS A 2 26.11 -12.61 5.06
CA HIS A 2 26.81 -13.40 6.09
C HIS A 2 26.07 -14.69 6.44
N CYS A 3 26.81 -15.79 6.62
CA CYS A 3 26.28 -17.06 7.09
C CYS A 3 25.78 -16.92 8.53
N PRO A 4 24.51 -17.25 8.85
CA PRO A 4 23.98 -17.12 10.20
C PRO A 4 24.62 -18.09 11.22
N PHE A 5 25.33 -19.12 10.75
CA PHE A 5 25.91 -20.15 11.60
C PHE A 5 27.39 -19.93 11.94
N CYS A 6 28.20 -19.50 10.97
CA CYS A 6 29.64 -19.31 11.14
C CYS A 6 30.12 -17.88 10.82
N ARG A 7 29.21 -16.98 10.47
CA ARG A 7 29.48 -15.56 10.14
C ARG A 7 30.42 -15.31 8.95
N HIS A 8 30.76 -16.35 8.19
CA HIS A 8 31.48 -16.19 6.92
C HIS A 8 30.72 -15.20 6.00
N PRO A 9 31.38 -14.21 5.37
CA PRO A 9 30.71 -13.10 4.69
C PRO A 9 29.96 -13.52 3.42
N ASP A 10 30.34 -14.66 2.85
CA ASP A 10 29.83 -15.15 1.57
C ASP A 10 28.86 -16.32 1.69
N SER A 11 27.97 -16.41 0.70
CA SER A 11 27.04 -17.52 0.54
C SER A 11 26.63 -17.66 -0.93
N ARG A 12 26.46 -18.91 -1.37
CA ARG A 12 26.04 -19.23 -2.74
C ARG A 12 24.53 -19.42 -2.80
N VAL A 13 23.86 -18.76 -3.75
CA VAL A 13 22.43 -19.00 -4.03
C VAL A 13 22.27 -20.36 -4.72
N VAL A 14 21.38 -21.19 -4.20
CA VAL A 14 21.10 -22.56 -4.66
C VAL A 14 19.76 -22.63 -5.38
N ASP A 15 18.74 -21.94 -4.84
CA ASP A 15 17.38 -21.93 -5.37
C ASP A 15 16.78 -20.54 -5.09
N SER A 16 15.95 -20.05 -6.02
CA SER A 16 15.30 -18.75 -5.91
C SER A 16 13.84 -18.89 -6.32
N ARG A 17 12.93 -18.38 -5.48
CA ARG A 17 11.49 -18.41 -5.75
C ARG A 17 10.87 -17.07 -5.38
N GLU A 18 9.81 -16.70 -6.09
CA GLU A 18 8.94 -15.60 -5.70
C GLU A 18 8.13 -15.99 -4.45
N ALA A 19 7.83 -15.00 -3.62
CA ALA A 19 7.04 -15.08 -2.41
C ALA A 19 6.25 -13.78 -2.25
N ASP A 20 5.23 -13.78 -1.39
CA ASP A 20 4.44 -12.57 -1.09
C ASP A 20 3.85 -11.94 -2.36
N GLU A 21 3.20 -12.76 -3.20
CA GLU A 21 2.64 -12.35 -4.50
C GLU A 21 3.65 -11.64 -5.43
N GLY A 22 4.93 -12.03 -5.34
CA GLY A 22 6.02 -11.45 -6.14
C GLY A 22 6.71 -10.25 -5.48
N GLN A 23 6.24 -9.78 -4.32
CA GLN A 23 6.85 -8.67 -3.59
C GLN A 23 8.16 -9.06 -2.89
N ALA A 24 8.39 -10.35 -2.69
CA ALA A 24 9.59 -10.87 -2.07
C ALA A 24 10.22 -12.01 -2.88
N ILE A 25 11.54 -12.12 -2.79
CA ILE A 25 12.32 -13.24 -3.35
C ILE A 25 12.85 -14.06 -2.18
N ARG A 26 12.40 -15.31 -2.10
CA ARG A 26 12.93 -16.28 -1.15
C ARG A 26 14.09 -17.03 -1.79
N ARG A 27 15.30 -16.84 -1.27
CA ARG A 27 16.53 -17.48 -1.76
C ARG A 27 17.05 -18.51 -0.79
N ARG A 28 17.21 -19.76 -1.25
CA ARG A 28 17.94 -20.79 -0.51
C ARG A 28 19.43 -20.61 -0.77
N ARG A 29 20.22 -20.43 0.28
CA ARG A 29 21.66 -20.17 0.23
C ARG A 29 22.44 -21.30 0.91
N SER A 30 23.68 -21.49 0.48
CA SER A 30 24.64 -22.43 1.07
C SER A 30 25.92 -21.70 1.46
N CYS A 31 26.43 -21.94 2.66
CA CYS A 31 27.72 -21.42 3.10
C CYS A 31 28.86 -22.26 2.50
N PRO A 32 29.88 -21.65 1.86
CA PRO A 32 31.04 -22.39 1.37
C PRO A 32 31.95 -22.90 2.50
N GLU A 33 32.00 -22.18 3.62
CA GLU A 33 32.87 -22.50 4.76
C GLU A 33 32.35 -23.68 5.60
N CYS A 34 31.08 -23.63 6.03
CA CYS A 34 30.52 -24.63 6.94
C CYS A 34 29.51 -25.59 6.29
N GLY A 35 29.27 -25.47 4.98
CA GLY A 35 28.38 -26.35 4.20
C GLY A 35 26.87 -26.23 4.53
N ARG A 36 26.49 -25.47 5.56
CA ARG A 36 25.09 -25.34 5.99
C ARG A 36 24.26 -24.53 4.99
N ARG A 37 23.00 -24.94 4.84
CA ARG A 37 21.99 -24.23 4.03
C ARG A 37 21.08 -23.39 4.91
N PHE A 38 20.69 -22.22 4.41
CA PHE A 38 19.73 -21.32 5.06
C PHE A 38 18.89 -20.61 4.01
N THR A 39 17.83 -19.92 4.44
CA THR A 39 16.94 -19.18 3.54
C THR A 39 16.96 -17.71 3.89
N THR A 40 17.04 -16.86 2.88
CA THR A 40 16.86 -15.40 3.01
C THR A 40 15.62 -14.97 2.27
N VAL A 41 14.95 -13.95 2.79
CA VAL A 41 13.85 -13.27 2.10
C VAL A 41 14.35 -11.87 1.76
N GLU A 42 14.36 -11.55 0.48
CA GLU A 42 14.79 -10.27 -0.07
C GLU A 42 13.55 -9.54 -0.58
N THR A 43 13.31 -8.32 -0.11
CA THR A 43 12.14 -7.52 -0.51
C THR A 43 12.63 -6.21 -1.11
N ALA A 44 12.03 -5.79 -2.21
CA ALA A 44 12.29 -4.46 -2.76
C ALA A 44 11.83 -3.40 -1.75
N VAL A 45 12.77 -2.60 -1.27
CA VAL A 45 12.47 -1.52 -0.31
C VAL A 45 11.83 -0.38 -1.08
N LEU A 46 10.55 -0.12 -0.77
CA LEU A 46 9.86 1.09 -1.18
C LEU A 46 10.19 2.19 -0.17
N SER A 47 10.70 3.31 -0.66
CA SER A 47 11.11 4.45 0.14
C SER A 47 10.19 5.65 -0.10
N VAL A 48 9.93 6.42 0.95
CA VAL A 48 9.11 7.64 0.91
C VAL A 48 9.99 8.86 1.13
N VAL A 49 10.00 9.76 0.15
CA VAL A 49 10.69 11.06 0.24
C VAL A 49 9.74 12.07 0.89
N LYS A 50 10.09 12.53 2.09
CA LYS A 50 9.30 13.53 2.83
C LYS A 50 9.48 14.91 2.21
N ARG A 51 8.54 15.83 2.51
CA ARG A 51 8.65 17.25 2.11
C ARG A 51 9.94 17.93 2.58
N SER A 52 10.56 17.44 3.66
CA SER A 52 11.86 17.92 4.15
C SER A 52 13.06 17.43 3.34
N GLY A 53 12.86 16.53 2.37
CA GLY A 53 13.94 15.85 1.62
C GLY A 53 14.48 14.60 2.33
N VAL A 54 14.04 14.30 3.56
CA VAL A 54 14.42 13.06 4.26
C VAL A 54 13.73 11.87 3.60
N THR A 55 14.48 10.79 3.39
CA THR A 55 13.94 9.52 2.89
C THR A 55 13.79 8.52 4.02
N GLU A 56 12.65 7.83 4.07
CA GLU A 56 12.38 6.77 5.04
C GLU A 56 11.67 5.59 4.36
N PRO A 57 11.82 4.34 4.85
CA PRO A 57 11.06 3.21 4.32
C PRO A 57 9.55 3.46 4.42
N PHE A 58 8.80 3.02 3.40
CA PHE A 58 7.34 3.00 3.45
C PHE A 58 6.86 2.16 4.65
N SER A 59 5.79 2.62 5.29
CA SER A 59 5.24 1.98 6.48
C SER A 59 3.72 2.03 6.45
N ARG A 60 3.09 0.87 6.38
CA ARG A 60 1.62 0.74 6.50
C ARG A 60 1.11 1.32 7.81
N GLU A 61 1.85 1.16 8.90
CA GLU A 61 1.48 1.71 10.20
C GLU A 61 1.37 3.25 10.15
N LYS A 62 2.26 3.93 9.42
CA LYS A 62 2.17 5.39 9.21
C LYS A 62 0.95 5.77 8.36
N VAL A 63 0.60 4.97 7.35
CA VAL A 63 -0.63 5.14 6.56
C VAL A 63 -1.85 5.03 7.47
N VAL A 64 -1.97 3.94 8.23
CA VAL A 64 -3.06 3.72 9.20
C VAL A 64 -3.16 4.89 10.18
N LYS A 65 -2.03 5.33 10.74
CA LYS A 65 -2.00 6.46 11.68
C LYS A 65 -2.47 7.77 11.03
N GLY A 66 -2.08 8.03 9.78
CA GLY A 66 -2.52 9.20 9.01
C GLY A 66 -4.03 9.19 8.75
N VAL A 67 -4.57 8.05 8.34
CA VAL A 67 -5.99 7.86 8.01
C VAL A 67 -6.88 7.87 9.25
N ARG A 68 -6.40 7.35 10.38
CA ARG A 68 -7.17 7.25 11.63
C ARG A 68 -7.72 8.60 12.10
N ARG A 69 -7.00 9.70 11.86
CA ARG A 69 -7.49 11.05 12.21
C ARG A 69 -8.73 11.43 11.40
N ALA A 70 -8.77 11.09 10.11
CA ALA A 70 -9.93 11.36 9.27
C ALA A 70 -11.15 10.49 9.67
N CYS A 71 -10.89 9.26 10.13
CA CYS A 71 -11.90 8.31 10.59
C CYS A 71 -12.44 8.57 12.01
N GLN A 72 -12.01 9.63 12.70
CA GLN A 72 -12.43 9.88 14.09
C GLN A 72 -13.96 10.04 14.19
N GLY A 73 -14.59 9.25 15.07
CA GLY A 73 -16.05 9.22 15.25
C GLY A 73 -16.81 8.46 14.15
N ARG A 74 -16.11 7.73 13.27
CA ARG A 74 -16.69 6.83 12.26
C ARG A 74 -16.60 5.38 12.73
N GLN A 75 -17.48 4.51 12.21
CA GLN A 75 -17.48 3.08 12.48
C GLN A 75 -16.53 2.37 11.51
N VAL A 76 -15.23 2.61 11.66
CA VAL A 76 -14.17 1.98 10.85
C VAL A 76 -13.29 1.15 11.78
N ASP A 77 -13.26 -0.15 11.57
CA ASP A 77 -12.46 -1.07 12.38
C ASP A 77 -10.98 -1.09 11.95
N ASN A 78 -10.13 -1.72 12.76
CA ASN A 78 -8.69 -1.75 12.49
C ASN A 78 -8.33 -2.65 11.29
N ASP A 79 -9.07 -3.70 11.03
CA ASP A 79 -8.79 -4.63 9.93
C ASP A 79 -9.07 -3.96 8.59
N SER A 80 -10.16 -3.19 8.51
CA SER A 80 -10.47 -2.31 7.39
C SER A 80 -9.38 -1.27 7.12
N LEU A 81 -8.80 -0.66 8.16
CA LEU A 81 -7.67 0.27 8.01
C LEU A 81 -6.39 -0.44 7.54
N ASN A 82 -6.14 -1.66 8.02
CA ASN A 82 -4.99 -2.45 7.60
C ASN A 82 -5.12 -2.87 6.13
N LEU A 83 -6.32 -3.26 5.69
CA LEU A 83 -6.61 -3.57 4.30
C LEU A 83 -6.44 -2.34 3.40
N LEU A 84 -6.93 -1.17 3.83
CA LEU A 84 -6.68 0.09 3.13
C LEU A 84 -5.18 0.36 2.99
N ALA A 85 -4.40 0.19 4.07
CA ALA A 85 -2.96 0.44 4.01
C ALA A 85 -2.21 -0.55 3.10
N GLN A 86 -2.68 -1.79 2.98
CA GLN A 86 -2.20 -2.75 1.98
C GLN A 86 -2.50 -2.26 0.56
N GLN A 87 -3.75 -1.87 0.27
CA GLN A 87 -4.16 -1.35 -1.04
C GLN A 87 -3.34 -0.11 -1.45
N VAL A 88 -3.04 0.77 -0.50
CA VAL A 88 -2.17 1.94 -0.72
C VAL A 88 -0.75 1.51 -1.08
N GLU A 89 -0.18 0.52 -0.37
CA GLU A 89 1.15 0.01 -0.73
C GLU A 89 1.17 -0.59 -2.12
N ASP A 90 0.16 -1.40 -2.47
CA ASP A 90 0.08 -2.06 -3.77
C ASP A 90 -0.05 -1.03 -4.90
N ALA A 91 -0.90 -0.02 -4.73
CA ALA A 91 -1.04 1.08 -5.69
C ALA A 91 0.27 1.85 -5.88
N VAL A 92 0.98 2.12 -4.79
CA VAL A 92 2.28 2.80 -4.82
C VAL A 92 3.34 1.93 -5.50
N ARG A 93 3.41 0.62 -5.19
CA ARG A 93 4.34 -0.31 -5.82
C ARG A 93 4.06 -0.50 -7.31
N ALA A 94 2.80 -0.49 -7.72
CA ALA A 94 2.39 -0.58 -9.11
C ALA A 94 2.90 0.59 -9.98
N SER A 95 3.29 1.72 -9.38
CA SER A 95 3.97 2.83 -10.08
C SER A 95 5.37 2.45 -10.62
N GLY A 96 5.96 1.36 -10.12
CA GLY A 96 7.31 0.91 -10.49
C GLY A 96 8.45 1.74 -9.89
N SER A 97 8.14 2.72 -9.03
CA SER A 97 9.13 3.61 -8.44
C SER A 97 9.68 3.06 -7.12
N ALA A 98 11.02 3.05 -6.97
CA ALA A 98 11.67 2.65 -5.72
C ALA A 98 11.55 3.73 -4.63
N GLU A 99 11.41 4.99 -5.03
CA GLU A 99 11.21 6.13 -4.16
C GLU A 99 9.96 6.90 -4.58
N ILE A 100 9.10 7.26 -3.63
CA ILE A 100 7.87 7.99 -3.88
C ILE A 100 7.76 9.24 -2.99
N PRO A 101 7.32 10.40 -3.51
CA PRO A 101 7.03 11.55 -2.68
C PRO A 101 5.92 11.26 -1.66
N SER A 102 6.05 11.77 -0.43
CA SER A 102 5.03 11.58 0.61
C SER A 102 3.65 12.13 0.23
N ASN A 103 3.60 13.09 -0.71
CA ASN A 103 2.35 13.62 -1.23
C ASN A 103 1.60 12.59 -2.07
N GLU A 104 2.31 11.82 -2.90
CA GLU A 104 1.69 10.79 -3.74
C GLU A 104 1.16 9.62 -2.91
N VAL A 105 1.85 9.26 -1.81
CA VAL A 105 1.30 8.32 -0.82
C VAL A 105 -0.03 8.84 -0.25
N GLY A 106 -0.11 10.15 0.02
CA GLY A 106 -1.34 10.81 0.46
C GLY A 106 -2.46 10.73 -0.58
N LEU A 107 -2.14 10.92 -1.86
CA LEU A 107 -3.11 10.80 -2.94
C LEU A 107 -3.57 9.35 -3.14
N ALA A 108 -2.67 8.37 -3.02
CA ALA A 108 -2.99 6.95 -3.12
C ALA A 108 -3.96 6.45 -2.02
N ILE A 109 -4.05 7.16 -0.88
CA ILE A 109 -5.02 6.87 0.18
C ILE A 109 -6.46 7.21 -0.22
N LEU A 110 -6.65 8.17 -1.12
CA LEU A 110 -7.96 8.74 -1.43
C LEU A 110 -8.94 7.69 -1.96
N ASP A 111 -8.56 6.91 -2.97
CA ASP A 111 -9.45 5.93 -3.57
C ASP A 111 -9.89 4.81 -2.61
N PRO A 112 -8.99 4.10 -1.89
CA PRO A 112 -9.43 3.08 -0.95
C PRO A 112 -10.19 3.69 0.24
N LEU A 113 -9.86 4.91 0.68
CA LEU A 113 -10.62 5.60 1.73
C LEU A 113 -12.02 6.01 1.27
N ARG A 114 -12.18 6.44 0.01
CA ARG A 114 -13.48 6.76 -0.59
C ARG A 114 -14.41 5.56 -0.54
N ASN A 115 -13.87 4.38 -0.83
CA ASN A 115 -14.62 3.14 -0.81
C ASN A 115 -14.95 2.66 0.61
N LEU A 116 -14.13 3.04 1.60
CA LEU A 116 -14.28 2.65 3.00
C LEU A 116 -15.28 3.54 3.75
N ASP A 117 -15.12 4.86 3.68
CA ASP A 117 -16.00 5.83 4.34
C ASP A 117 -15.94 7.21 3.66
N GLU A 118 -17.05 7.63 3.05
CA GLU A 118 -17.17 8.89 2.30
C GLU A 118 -16.89 10.14 3.15
N VAL A 119 -17.25 10.13 4.44
CA VAL A 119 -17.04 11.28 5.33
C VAL A 119 -15.57 11.40 5.74
N ALA A 120 -14.93 10.28 6.06
CA ALA A 120 -13.49 10.21 6.32
C ALA A 120 -12.70 10.61 5.07
N TYR A 121 -13.14 10.17 3.90
CA TYR A 121 -12.60 10.59 2.62
C TYR A 121 -12.64 12.11 2.45
N LEU A 122 -13.79 12.77 2.59
CA LEU A 122 -13.90 14.23 2.44
C LEU A 122 -13.01 14.99 3.43
N ARG A 123 -12.93 14.51 4.68
CA ARG A 123 -12.03 15.09 5.69
C ARG A 123 -10.57 14.97 5.27
N PHE A 124 -10.17 13.82 4.74
CA PHE A 124 -8.80 13.59 4.29
C PHE A 124 -8.48 14.39 3.01
N ALA A 125 -9.36 14.33 2.01
CA ALA A 125 -9.26 15.04 0.74
C ALA A 125 -9.14 16.55 0.93
N SER A 126 -9.86 17.13 1.89
CA SER A 126 -9.79 18.58 2.15
C SER A 126 -8.38 19.08 2.48
N VAL A 127 -7.55 18.24 3.10
CA VAL A 127 -6.15 18.59 3.40
C VAL A 127 -5.24 18.33 2.20
N TYR A 128 -5.36 17.17 1.55
CA TYR A 128 -4.42 16.76 0.49
C TYR A 128 -4.71 17.38 -0.87
N LYS A 129 -5.97 17.72 -1.15
CA LYS A 129 -6.39 18.50 -2.34
C LYS A 129 -6.51 19.99 -2.04
N SER A 130 -6.10 20.45 -0.84
CA SER A 130 -6.07 21.86 -0.43
C SER A 130 -7.42 22.58 -0.59
N PHE A 131 -8.51 22.01 -0.08
CA PHE A 131 -9.81 22.67 -0.12
C PHE A 131 -9.77 23.96 0.69
N SER A 132 -10.34 25.01 0.11
CA SER A 132 -10.33 26.37 0.66
C SER A 132 -11.73 26.98 0.72
N SER A 133 -12.72 26.35 0.08
CA SER A 133 -14.07 26.88 -0.06
C SER A 133 -15.15 25.79 -0.01
N ALA A 134 -16.39 26.17 0.28
CA ALA A 134 -17.55 25.27 0.18
C ALA A 134 -17.71 24.70 -1.25
N ALA A 135 -17.38 25.50 -2.27
CA ALA A 135 -17.40 25.06 -3.65
C ALA A 135 -16.41 23.91 -3.93
N ASP A 136 -15.29 23.82 -3.21
CA ASP A 136 -14.37 22.68 -3.33
C ASP A 136 -15.00 21.38 -2.82
N PHE A 137 -15.75 21.47 -1.72
CA PHE A 137 -16.51 20.33 -1.20
C PHE A 137 -17.64 19.94 -2.16
N GLU A 138 -18.38 20.90 -2.73
CA GLU A 138 -19.47 20.62 -3.67
C GLU A 138 -18.99 19.89 -4.91
N ARG A 139 -17.88 20.33 -5.50
CA ARG A 139 -17.25 19.62 -6.63
C ARG A 139 -16.87 18.20 -6.24
N GLU A 140 -16.16 18.04 -5.13
CA GLU A 140 -15.72 16.72 -4.70
C GLU A 140 -16.88 15.77 -4.38
N ILE A 141 -17.95 16.27 -3.75
CA ILE A 141 -19.17 15.49 -3.49
C ILE A 141 -19.83 15.06 -4.80
N THR A 142 -19.81 15.91 -5.82
CA THR A 142 -20.33 15.57 -7.15
C THR A 142 -19.53 14.42 -7.77
N ASP A 143 -18.20 14.54 -7.81
CA ASP A 143 -17.30 13.50 -8.32
C ASP A 143 -17.49 12.16 -7.57
N MET A 144 -17.71 12.22 -6.25
CA MET A 144 -17.96 11.02 -5.43
C MET A 144 -19.26 10.31 -5.82
N ARG A 145 -20.33 11.07 -6.12
CA ARG A 145 -21.63 10.49 -6.53
C ARG A 145 -21.50 9.77 -7.88
N GLU A 146 -20.85 10.39 -8.85
CA GLU A 146 -20.59 9.78 -10.16
C GLU A 146 -19.75 8.51 -10.04
N HIS A 147 -18.75 8.52 -9.16
CA HIS A 147 -17.94 7.33 -8.86
C HIS A 147 -18.75 6.21 -8.19
N ALA A 148 -19.67 6.55 -7.27
CA ALA A 148 -20.54 5.57 -6.64
C ALA A 148 -21.50 4.91 -7.64
N GLU A 149 -22.05 5.68 -8.58
CA GLU A 149 -22.89 5.18 -9.68
C GLU A 149 -22.12 4.23 -10.61
N THR A 150 -20.90 4.61 -10.99
CA THR A 150 -20.03 3.75 -11.82
C THR A 150 -19.73 2.42 -11.13
N ARG A 151 -19.36 2.44 -9.84
CA ARG A 151 -19.10 1.22 -9.07
C ARG A 151 -20.35 0.36 -8.89
N ALA A 152 -21.53 0.96 -8.75
CA ALA A 152 -22.78 0.22 -8.67
C ALA A 152 -23.08 -0.50 -9.99
N ALA A 153 -22.82 0.16 -11.13
CA ALA A 153 -22.94 -0.44 -12.45
C ALA A 153 -21.95 -1.58 -12.69
N ASP A 154 -20.67 -1.41 -12.31
CA ASP A 154 -19.64 -2.45 -12.44
C ASP A 154 -19.94 -3.69 -11.57
N LYS A 155 -20.50 -3.48 -10.37
CA LYS A 155 -20.92 -4.59 -9.50
C LYS A 155 -22.13 -5.33 -10.08
N ALA A 156 -23.03 -4.63 -10.75
CA ALA A 156 -24.18 -5.23 -11.43
C ALA A 156 -23.75 -6.05 -12.66
N SER A 157 -22.78 -5.56 -13.44
CA SER A 157 -22.28 -6.25 -14.65
C SER A 157 -21.31 -7.41 -14.32
N GLY A 158 -20.48 -7.28 -13.29
CA GLY A 158 -19.55 -8.34 -12.85
C GLY A 158 -20.23 -9.52 -12.13
N ALA A 159 -21.45 -9.34 -11.61
CA ALA A 159 -22.23 -10.44 -11.02
C ALA A 159 -22.77 -11.42 -12.08
N GLU A 160 -22.84 -11.02 -13.35
CA GLU A 160 -23.37 -11.84 -14.45
C GLU A 160 -22.34 -12.83 -15.02
N THR A 161 -21.06 -12.67 -14.71
CA THR A 161 -19.96 -13.50 -15.25
C THR A 161 -19.46 -14.63 -14.33
N VAL A 162 -19.89 -14.70 -13.07
CA VAL A 162 -19.49 -15.76 -12.11
C VAL A 162 -20.49 -16.94 -12.09
N SER A 163 -21.27 -17.12 -13.17
CA SER A 163 -22.26 -18.18 -13.32
C SER A 163 -21.99 -19.03 -14.57
N VAL A 164 -20.78 -19.55 -14.75
CA VAL A 164 -20.50 -20.58 -15.76
C VAL A 164 -19.53 -21.62 -15.18
N ASP A 165 -20.09 -22.82 -14.97
CA ASP A 165 -19.51 -24.16 -14.74
C ASP A 165 -18.63 -24.44 -13.51
#